data_AF-A0A349EJ35-F1
#
_entry.id   AF-A0A349EJ35-F1
#
_cell.length_a   1.000
_cell.length_b   1.000
_cell.length_c   1.000
_cell.angle_alpha   90.00
_cell.angle_beta   90.00
_cell.angle_gamma   90.00
#
_symmetry.space_group_name_H-M   'P 1'
#
loop_
_entity.id
_entity.type
_entity.pdbx_description
1 polymer ?
#
loop_
_entity_poly.entity_id
_entity_poly.type
_entity_poly.pdbx_seq_one_letter_code
_entity_poly.pdbx_strand_id
1 'polypeptide(L)'
;MAIASAVRALLHELATPLTVLMSASDILHNRTPDVIQQSLDELRDISHQFGREVVELRTNLPNRIDQQSAVQAAAQIQQWVTDRQRHAIRLAELVGEIQAAAIHLPEPLLDKLLNQSLFGGLSELERVLSRLATLQAGDLESFE
;
A
#
# COMPACT_ATOMS: atom_id res chain seq x y z
N MET A 1 20.33 15.99 -5.56
CA MET A 1 19.96 15.53 -4.19
C MET A 1 18.46 15.64 -3.93
N ALA A 2 17.78 16.70 -4.38
CA ALA A 2 16.33 16.89 -4.22
C ALA A 2 15.45 15.72 -4.75
N ILE A 3 15.77 15.18 -5.93
CA ILE A 3 15.02 14.04 -6.51
C ILE A 3 15.08 12.81 -5.59
N ALA A 4 16.26 12.47 -5.06
CA ALA A 4 16.40 11.30 -4.19
C ALA A 4 15.62 11.43 -2.88
N SER A 5 15.54 12.64 -2.30
CA SER A 5 14.71 12.91 -1.13
C SER A 5 13.22 12.87 -1.45
N ALA A 6 12.80 13.45 -2.58
CA ALA A 6 11.42 13.40 -3.07
C ALA A 6 10.93 11.96 -3.22
N VAL A 7 11.71 11.13 -3.92
CA VAL A 7 11.36 9.72 -4.14
C VAL A 7 11.30 8.94 -2.82
N ARG A 8 12.21 9.21 -1.87
CA ARG A 8 12.15 8.59 -0.54
C ARG A 8 10.89 9.00 0.23
N ALA A 9 10.47 10.25 0.15
CA ALA A 9 9.24 10.73 0.77
C ALA A 9 8.03 10.02 0.18
N LEU A 10 7.95 9.93 -1.16
CA LEU A 10 6.90 9.21 -1.87
C LEU A 10 6.81 7.72 -1.48
N LEU A 11 7.96 7.04 -1.36
CA LEU A 11 7.97 5.64 -0.90
C LEU A 11 7.60 5.50 0.59
N HIS A 12 7.91 6.49 1.41
CA HIS A 12 7.50 6.52 2.81
C HIS A 12 5.98 6.71 2.95
N GLU A 13 5.38 7.59 2.14
CA GLU A 13 3.94 7.75 2.05
C GLU A 13 3.25 6.43 1.67
N LEU A 14 3.83 5.66 0.74
CA LEU A 14 3.30 4.36 0.35
C LEU A 14 3.43 3.29 1.43
N ALA A 15 4.50 3.33 2.24
CA ALA A 15 4.74 2.35 3.30
C ALA A 15 3.72 2.44 4.45
N THR A 16 3.21 3.64 4.72
CA THR A 16 2.27 3.90 5.82
C THR A 16 0.95 3.12 5.69
N PRO A 17 0.18 3.24 4.60
CA PRO A 17 -1.07 2.48 4.45
C PRO A 17 -0.84 0.97 4.36
N LEU A 18 0.26 0.52 3.74
CA LEU A 18 0.63 -0.90 3.74
C LEU A 18 0.88 -1.43 5.15
N THR A 19 1.53 -0.65 6.01
CA THR A 19 1.74 -1.01 7.41
C THR A 19 0.41 -1.15 8.16
N VAL A 20 -0.57 -0.30 7.87
CA VAL A 20 -1.93 -0.42 8.43
C VAL A 20 -2.58 -1.73 8.00
N LEU A 21 -2.56 -2.05 6.71
CA LEU A 21 -3.14 -3.30 6.19
C LEU A 21 -2.47 -4.55 6.77
N MET A 22 -1.14 -4.57 6.81
CA MET A 22 -0.36 -5.66 7.42
C MET A 22 -0.70 -5.82 8.90
N SER A 23 -0.64 -4.73 9.67
CA SER A 23 -0.86 -4.79 11.12
C SER A 23 -2.30 -5.19 11.45
N ALA A 24 -3.29 -4.63 10.74
CA ALA A 24 -4.70 -4.95 10.96
C ALA A 24 -4.97 -6.43 10.62
N SER A 25 -4.48 -6.91 9.48
CA SER A 25 -4.64 -8.32 9.09
C SER A 25 -3.89 -9.28 10.01
N ASP A 26 -2.67 -8.95 10.45
CA ASP A 26 -1.91 -9.74 11.43
C ASP A 26 -2.65 -9.85 12.77
N ILE A 27 -3.27 -8.76 13.24
CA ILE A 27 -4.02 -8.76 14.51
C ILE A 27 -5.35 -9.52 14.37
N LEU A 28 -6.03 -9.39 13.23
CA LEU A 28 -7.31 -10.05 12.96
C LEU A 28 -7.16 -11.54 12.67
N HIS A 29 -5.99 -11.98 12.23
CA HIS A 29 -5.71 -13.38 11.93
C HIS A 29 -6.01 -14.29 13.13
N ASN A 30 -6.82 -15.33 12.92
CA ASN A 30 -7.35 -16.24 13.95
C ASN A 30 -8.20 -15.55 15.04
N ARG A 31 -8.64 -14.31 14.84
CA ARG A 31 -9.53 -13.56 15.74
C ARG A 31 -10.88 -13.25 15.07
N THR A 32 -11.11 -13.79 13.89
CA THR A 32 -12.31 -13.57 13.08
C THR A 32 -13.01 -14.88 12.75
N PRO A 33 -14.31 -14.85 12.41
CA PRO A 33 -15.03 -16.04 11.99
C PRO A 33 -14.47 -16.64 10.68
N ASP A 34 -14.56 -17.97 10.56
CA ASP A 34 -14.02 -18.74 9.42
C ASP A 34 -14.47 -18.23 8.05
N VAL A 35 -15.67 -17.65 7.97
CA VAL A 35 -16.26 -17.16 6.71
C VAL A 35 -15.44 -16.05 6.03
N ILE A 36 -14.64 -15.29 6.78
CA ILE A 36 -13.71 -14.28 6.22
C ILE A 36 -12.24 -14.64 6.41
N GLN A 37 -11.94 -15.77 7.04
CA GLN A 37 -10.57 -16.14 7.40
C GLN A 37 -9.69 -16.28 6.16
N GLN A 38 -10.21 -16.90 5.09
CA GLN A 38 -9.48 -17.02 3.82
C GLN A 38 -9.16 -15.65 3.21
N SER A 39 -10.14 -14.74 3.13
CA SER A 39 -9.93 -13.42 2.56
C SER A 39 -8.95 -12.59 3.40
N LEU A 40 -8.97 -12.74 4.73
CA LEU A 40 -7.98 -12.12 5.62
C LEU A 40 -6.58 -12.68 5.46
N ASP A 41 -6.44 -13.99 5.29
CA ASP A 41 -5.14 -14.64 5.08
C ASP A 41 -4.52 -14.18 3.76
N GLU A 42 -5.32 -14.13 2.68
CA GLU A 42 -4.84 -13.62 1.40
C GLU A 42 -4.52 -12.12 1.45
N LEU A 43 -5.35 -11.32 2.16
CA LEU A 43 -5.11 -9.88 2.32
C LEU A 43 -3.78 -9.65 3.05
N ARG A 44 -3.53 -10.43 4.09
CA ARG A 44 -2.28 -10.43 4.85
C ARG A 44 -1.10 -10.74 3.92
N ASP A 45 -1.16 -11.84 3.19
CA ASP A 45 -0.08 -12.29 2.33
C ASP A 45 0.27 -11.27 1.25
N ILE A 46 -0.74 -10.71 0.57
CA ILE A 46 -0.54 -9.68 -0.46
C ILE A 46 0.00 -8.38 0.16
N SER A 47 -0.52 -7.96 1.31
CA SER A 47 -0.04 -6.75 2.00
C SER A 47 1.43 -6.89 2.40
N HIS A 48 1.83 -8.06 2.91
CA HIS A 48 3.21 -8.37 3.26
C HIS A 48 4.10 -8.46 2.02
N GLN A 49 3.63 -9.07 0.93
CA GLN A 49 4.36 -9.10 -0.34
C GLN A 49 4.61 -7.68 -0.86
N PHE A 50 3.56 -6.85 -0.93
CA PHE A 50 3.67 -5.49 -1.41
C PHE A 50 4.61 -4.65 -0.52
N GLY A 51 4.50 -4.82 0.81
CA GLY A 51 5.42 -4.19 1.76
C GLY A 51 6.89 -4.55 1.51
N ARG A 52 7.20 -5.83 1.23
CA ARG A 52 8.55 -6.27 0.88
C ARG A 52 9.05 -5.61 -0.41
N GLU A 53 8.23 -5.56 -1.45
CA GLU A 53 8.59 -4.93 -2.72
C GLU A 53 8.90 -3.43 -2.55
N VAL A 54 8.16 -2.72 -1.71
CA VAL A 54 8.43 -1.30 -1.36
C VAL A 54 9.76 -1.16 -0.62
N VAL A 55 10.04 -2.03 0.34
CA VAL A 55 11.32 -2.02 1.08
C VAL A 55 12.50 -2.34 0.15
N GLU A 56 12.35 -3.30 -0.76
CA GLU A 56 13.35 -3.64 -1.77
C GLU A 56 13.64 -2.49 -2.73
N LEU A 57 12.59 -1.78 -3.18
CA LEU A 57 12.74 -0.58 -4.00
C LEU A 57 13.49 0.52 -3.23
N ARG A 58 13.12 0.75 -1.97
CA ARG A 58 13.75 1.78 -1.13
C ARG A 58 15.22 1.48 -0.85
N THR A 59 15.58 0.22 -0.60
CA THR A 59 16.97 -0.20 -0.32
C THR A 59 17.86 -0.16 -1.56
N ASN A 60 17.30 -0.43 -2.73
CA ASN A 60 18.02 -0.42 -4.01
C ASN A 60 17.72 0.82 -4.87
N LEU A 61 17.27 1.91 -4.25
CA LEU A 61 16.82 3.13 -4.94
C LEU A 61 17.81 3.64 -6.01
N PRO A 62 19.12 3.77 -5.73
CA PRO A 62 20.08 4.30 -6.71
C PRO A 62 20.26 3.42 -7.95
N ASN A 63 19.93 2.13 -7.85
CA ASN A 63 20.06 1.16 -8.93
C ASN A 63 18.75 0.98 -9.71
N ARG A 64 17.63 1.45 -9.16
CA ARG A 64 16.28 1.24 -9.70
C ARG A 64 15.68 2.52 -10.29
N ILE A 65 16.01 3.68 -9.71
CA ILE A 65 15.49 4.98 -10.09
C ILE A 65 16.65 5.90 -10.45
N ASP A 66 16.60 6.52 -11.63
CA ASP A 66 17.54 7.56 -12.05
C ASP A 66 17.33 8.79 -11.16
N GLN A 67 18.34 9.16 -10.39
CA GLN A 67 18.29 10.31 -9.46
C GLN A 67 18.87 11.60 -10.06
N GLN A 68 19.34 11.54 -11.30
CA GLN A 68 19.92 12.64 -12.06
C GLN A 68 18.90 13.26 -13.03
N SER A 69 17.87 12.50 -13.44
CA SER A 69 16.80 12.96 -14.32
C SER A 69 15.43 12.81 -13.67
N ALA A 70 14.76 13.92 -13.35
CA ALA A 70 13.41 13.92 -12.79
C ALA A 70 12.38 13.27 -13.74
N VAL A 71 12.57 13.44 -15.06
CA VAL A 71 11.72 12.81 -16.09
C VAL A 71 11.85 11.30 -16.05
N GLN A 72 13.07 10.76 -16.02
CA GLN A 72 13.27 9.32 -15.95
C GLN A 72 12.82 8.75 -14.61
N ALA A 73 13.09 9.46 -13.51
CA ALA A 73 12.64 9.07 -12.18
C ALA A 73 11.11 8.92 -12.10
N ALA A 74 10.38 9.93 -12.59
CA ALA A 74 8.93 9.91 -12.61
C ALA A 74 8.40 8.75 -13.46
N ALA A 75 8.93 8.54 -14.67
CA ALA A 75 8.53 7.44 -15.54
C ALA A 75 8.79 6.06 -14.91
N GLN A 76 9.93 5.88 -14.24
CA GLN A 76 10.26 4.62 -13.56
C GLN A 76 9.35 4.35 -12.36
N ILE A 77 8.98 5.38 -11.61
CA ILE A 77 8.01 5.26 -10.50
C ILE A 77 6.63 4.92 -11.03
N GLN A 78 6.16 5.60 -12.08
CA GLN A 78 4.90 5.31 -12.74
C GLN A 78 4.86 3.85 -13.22
N GLN A 79 5.89 3.39 -13.93
CA GLN A 79 5.99 2.01 -14.38
C GLN A 79 5.97 1.03 -13.20
N TRP A 80 6.73 1.32 -12.15
CA TRP A 80 6.75 0.48 -10.95
C TRP A 80 5.35 0.36 -10.34
N VAL A 81 4.58 1.45 -10.26
CA VAL A 81 3.19 1.44 -9.77
C VAL A 81 2.27 0.65 -10.69
N THR A 82 2.35 0.85 -12.00
CA THR A 82 1.56 0.10 -12.98
C THR A 82 1.75 -1.40 -12.82
N ASP A 83 2.99 -1.86 -12.63
CA ASP A 83 3.28 -3.28 -12.42
C ASP A 83 2.62 -3.85 -11.14
N ARG A 84 2.36 -2.99 -10.13
CA ARG A 84 1.78 -3.38 -8.83
C ARG A 84 0.29 -3.04 -8.71
N GLN A 85 -0.33 -2.53 -9.77
CA GLN A 85 -1.76 -2.23 -9.78
C GLN A 85 -2.60 -3.49 -9.51
N ARG A 86 -2.11 -4.67 -9.90
CA ARG A 86 -2.74 -5.96 -9.58
C ARG A 86 -2.85 -6.22 -8.08
N HIS A 87 -1.83 -5.86 -7.30
CA HIS A 87 -1.87 -5.99 -5.84
C HIS A 87 -2.96 -5.12 -5.24
N ALA A 88 -3.04 -3.86 -5.67
CA ALA A 88 -4.07 -2.93 -5.19
C ALA A 88 -5.49 -3.40 -5.54
N ILE A 89 -5.72 -3.87 -6.78
CA ILE A 89 -7.01 -4.40 -7.20
C ILE A 89 -7.40 -5.60 -6.34
N ARG A 90 -6.49 -6.56 -6.13
CA ARG A 90 -6.80 -7.75 -5.34
C ARG A 90 -7.04 -7.42 -3.87
N LEU A 91 -6.27 -6.50 -3.29
CA LEU A 91 -6.52 -5.99 -1.94
C LEU A 91 -7.91 -5.35 -1.82
N ALA A 92 -8.35 -4.59 -2.83
CA ALA A 92 -9.67 -3.99 -2.85
C ALA A 92 -10.81 -5.01 -2.92
N GLU A 93 -10.66 -6.05 -3.74
CA GLU A 93 -11.59 -7.17 -3.78
C GLU A 93 -11.71 -7.84 -2.41
N LEU A 94 -10.59 -8.17 -1.77
CA LEU A 94 -10.55 -8.84 -0.47
C LEU A 94 -11.16 -8.00 0.65
N VAL A 95 -10.84 -6.70 0.71
CA VAL A 95 -11.50 -5.79 1.67
C VAL A 95 -13.00 -5.71 1.40
N GLY A 96 -13.42 -5.68 0.13
CA GLY A 96 -14.82 -5.70 -0.25
C GLY A 96 -15.54 -6.98 0.20
N GLU A 97 -14.93 -8.15 0.02
CA GLU A 97 -15.44 -9.44 0.50
C GLU A 97 -15.62 -9.43 2.03
N ILE A 98 -14.60 -8.93 2.76
CA ILE A 98 -14.64 -8.82 4.22
C ILE A 98 -15.76 -7.89 4.69
N GLN A 99 -15.92 -6.73 4.04
CA GLN A 99 -17.00 -5.78 4.36
C GLN A 99 -18.39 -6.34 4.02
N ALA A 100 -18.51 -7.05 2.89
CA ALA A 100 -19.78 -7.65 2.47
C ALA A 100 -20.27 -8.74 3.43
N ALA A 101 -19.35 -9.39 4.15
CA ALA A 101 -19.70 -10.35 5.20
C ALA A 101 -20.38 -9.69 6.43
N ALA A 102 -20.33 -8.36 6.55
CA ALA A 102 -21.02 -7.57 7.59
C ALA A 102 -20.79 -8.10 9.01
N ILE A 103 -19.55 -8.50 9.31
CA ILE A 103 -19.19 -9.10 10.59
C ILE A 103 -19.00 -8.02 11.64
N HIS A 104 -19.64 -8.24 12.79
CA HIS A 104 -19.41 -7.48 14.00
C HIS A 104 -18.69 -8.33 15.03
N LEU A 105 -17.53 -7.85 15.48
CA LEU A 105 -16.76 -8.53 16.51
C LEU A 105 -17.17 -8.00 17.89
N PRO A 106 -17.25 -8.86 18.91
CA PRO A 106 -17.62 -8.43 20.26
C PRO A 106 -16.55 -7.55 20.90
N GLU A 107 -15.29 -7.67 20.47
CA GLU A 107 -14.19 -6.81 20.94
C GLU A 107 -14.14 -5.52 20.10
N PRO A 108 -14.37 -4.34 20.70
CA PRO A 108 -14.50 -3.09 19.94
C PRO A 108 -13.25 -2.69 19.15
N LEU A 109 -12.07 -3.05 19.64
CA LEU A 109 -10.81 -2.77 18.94
C LEU A 109 -10.66 -3.63 17.70
N LEU A 110 -10.97 -4.92 17.79
CA LEU A 110 -10.95 -5.82 16.63
C LEU A 110 -12.03 -5.43 15.62
N ASP A 111 -13.22 -5.07 16.10
CA ASP A 111 -14.31 -4.60 15.24
C ASP A 111 -13.90 -3.34 14.48
N LYS A 112 -13.25 -2.39 15.15
CA LYS A 112 -12.69 -1.20 14.52
C LYS A 112 -11.62 -1.53 13.48
N LEU A 113 -10.72 -2.47 13.78
CA LEU A 113 -9.71 -2.90 12.82
C LEU A 113 -10.34 -3.48 11.56
N LEU A 114 -11.32 -4.37 11.74
CA LEU A 114 -12.04 -5.05 10.67
C LEU A 114 -12.85 -4.09 9.81
N ASN A 115 -13.67 -3.24 10.45
CA ASN A 115 -14.68 -2.44 9.77
C ASN A 115 -14.22 -1.02 9.40
N GLN A 116 -13.10 -0.53 9.95
CA GLN A 116 -12.61 0.82 9.69
C GLN A 116 -11.15 0.84 9.22
N SER A 117 -10.24 0.19 9.95
CA SER A 117 -8.80 0.33 9.66
C SER A 117 -8.38 -0.35 8.35
N LEU A 118 -8.92 -1.52 8.02
CA LEU A 118 -8.64 -2.16 6.73
C LEU A 118 -9.08 -1.28 5.55
N PHE A 119 -10.31 -0.78 5.60
CA PHE A 119 -10.85 0.09 4.56
C PHE A 119 -10.08 1.42 4.46
N GLY A 120 -9.82 2.08 5.60
CA GLY A 120 -9.06 3.33 5.62
C GLY A 120 -7.63 3.16 5.12
N GLY A 121 -6.96 2.06 5.49
CA GLY A 121 -5.64 1.71 4.98
C GLY A 121 -5.65 1.48 3.46
N LEU A 122 -6.67 0.79 2.94
CA LEU A 122 -6.83 0.57 1.51
C LEU A 122 -7.10 1.87 0.75
N SER A 123 -8.04 2.70 1.20
CA SER A 123 -8.34 3.98 0.53
C SER A 123 -7.12 4.89 0.47
N GLU A 124 -6.33 4.90 1.54
CA GLU A 124 -5.08 5.67 1.57
C GLU A 124 -4.01 5.08 0.64
N LEU A 125 -3.91 3.74 0.56
CA LEU A 125 -3.05 3.06 -0.41
C LEU A 125 -3.44 3.44 -1.85
N GLU A 126 -4.71 3.34 -2.21
CA GLU A 126 -5.23 3.69 -3.54
C GLU A 126 -4.99 5.16 -3.88
N ARG A 127 -5.16 6.06 -2.91
CA ARG A 127 -4.87 7.49 -3.06
C ARG A 127 -3.39 7.72 -3.38
N VAL A 128 -2.49 7.10 -2.61
CA VAL A 128 -1.04 7.24 -2.82
C VAL A 128 -0.66 6.64 -4.17
N LEU A 129 -1.13 5.43 -4.51
CA LEU A 129 -0.82 4.81 -5.80
C LEU A 129 -1.34 5.64 -6.98
N SER A 130 -2.54 6.20 -6.88
CA SER A 130 -3.10 7.08 -7.93
C SER A 130 -2.24 8.32 -8.12
N ARG A 131 -1.77 8.95 -7.03
CA ARG A 131 -0.84 10.08 -7.08
C ARG A 131 0.49 9.69 -7.73
N LEU A 132 1.04 8.53 -7.40
CA LEU A 132 2.31 8.06 -7.97
C LEU A 132 2.17 7.69 -9.46
N ALA A 133 1.00 7.18 -9.88
CA ALA A 133 0.70 6.86 -11.27
C ALA A 133 0.61 8.11 -12.17
N THR A 134 0.29 9.27 -11.61
CA THR A 134 0.20 10.55 -12.35
C THR A 134 1.40 11.47 -12.12
N LEU A 135 2.41 11.00 -11.38
CA LEU A 135 3.59 11.78 -10.97
C LEU A 135 4.33 12.37 -12.18
N GLN A 136 4.58 13.68 -12.17
CA GLN A 136 5.34 14.37 -13.21
C GLN A 136 6.74 14.75 -12.72
N ALA A 137 7.65 15.04 -13.66
CA ALA A 137 9.00 15.49 -13.33
C ALA A 137 9.00 16.73 -12.41
N GLY A 138 8.12 17.70 -12.69
CA GLY A 138 7.97 18.90 -11.89
C GLY A 138 7.56 18.65 -10.44
N ASP A 139 6.83 17.56 -10.17
CA ASP A 139 6.49 17.17 -8.79
C ASP A 139 7.73 16.76 -8.00
N LEU A 140 8.72 16.12 -8.64
CA LEU A 140 9.97 15.69 -8.01
C LEU A 140 10.97 16.84 -7.81
N GLU A 141 10.86 17.88 -8.63
CA GLU A 141 11.68 19.09 -8.54
C GLU A 141 11.14 20.10 -7.51
N SER A 142 9.84 20.04 -7.20
CA SER A 142 9.15 20.96 -6.27
C SER A 142 9.18 20.52 -4.81
N PHE A 143 9.81 19.37 -4.49
CA PHE A 143 10.10 18.97 -3.11
C PHE A 143 11.30 19.78 -2.59
N GLU A 144 11.08 21.05 -2.26
CA GLU A 144 12.01 21.89 -1.48
C GLU A 144 11.46 22.16 -0.07
#